data_AF-A0AAW4ZW94-F1
#
_entry.id   AF-A0AAW4ZW94-F1
#
_cell.length_a   1.000
_cell.length_b   1.000
_cell.length_c   1.000
_cell.angle_alpha   90.00
_cell.angle_beta   90.00
_cell.angle_gamma   90.00
#
_symmetry.space_group_name_H-M   'P 1'
#
loop_
_entity.id
_entity.type
_entity.pdbx_description
1 polymer ?
#
loop_
_entity_poly.entity_id
_entity_poly.type
_entity_poly.pdbx_seq_one_letter_code
_entity_poly.pdbx_strand_id
1 'polypeptide(L)'
;MARRAISASVDTSNFHDYKRQWLIKWVLEVNKRFVNDLLKPWVDLNKLLLVSYAVQPGLSEITRAAGSIAVALRHVNEQLDDKTSNKELDALCPLISVMRDAGDFYKHGRLDKTSRNCPIVVKSAFEIDTVGGFRFLRNIVYLQHATYGDMDFMQVSRDVIKFWVDYKKIDVVWDVVVGVNNGSFLPKAFLTFDQRYCANMHEFTLCFFKDVGGGVLEPSDTDFNFELKILPV
;
A
#
# COMPACT_ATOMS: atom_id res chain seq x y z
N MET A 1 -1.90 -43.72 63.22
CA MET A 1 -2.14 -43.47 61.79
C MET A 1 -1.52 -42.13 61.41
N ALA A 2 -0.32 -42.14 60.81
CA ALA A 2 0.37 -40.92 60.39
C ALA A 2 0.07 -40.62 58.92
N ARG A 3 -0.49 -39.44 58.62
CA ARG A 3 -0.67 -38.93 57.25
C ARG A 3 0.66 -38.39 56.73
N ARG A 4 1.23 -39.02 55.69
CA ARG A 4 2.33 -38.44 54.90
C ARG A 4 1.75 -37.35 53.99
N ALA A 5 2.18 -36.11 54.18
CA ALA A 5 2.01 -35.05 53.20
C ALA A 5 3.02 -35.26 52.06
N ILE A 6 2.52 -35.47 50.84
CA ILE A 6 3.34 -35.45 49.62
C ILE A 6 3.38 -33.99 49.19
N SER A 7 4.49 -33.29 49.44
CA SER A 7 4.76 -32.02 48.79
C SER A 7 5.31 -32.31 47.40
N ALA A 8 4.47 -32.22 46.38
CA ALA A 8 4.95 -32.15 45.00
C ALA A 8 5.52 -30.75 44.78
N SER A 9 6.85 -30.62 44.76
CA SER A 9 7.51 -29.44 44.24
C SER A 9 7.29 -29.42 42.72
N VAL A 10 6.39 -28.56 42.26
CA VAL A 10 6.22 -28.31 40.82
C VAL A 10 7.46 -27.58 40.33
N ASP A 11 8.20 -28.21 39.41
CA ASP A 11 9.38 -27.64 38.79
C ASP A 11 8.96 -26.47 37.87
N THR A 12 9.10 -25.25 38.39
CA THR A 12 8.73 -24.01 37.70
C THR A 12 9.70 -23.64 36.57
N SER A 13 10.84 -24.33 36.44
CA SER A 13 11.84 -24.04 35.40
C SER A 13 11.32 -24.32 33.99
N ASN A 14 10.54 -25.39 33.81
CA ASN A 14 9.92 -25.74 32.52
C ASN A 14 8.88 -24.71 32.07
N PHE A 15 8.12 -24.11 32.99
CA PHE A 15 7.05 -23.16 32.65
C PHE A 15 7.57 -21.84 32.06
N HIS A 16 8.75 -21.40 32.53
CA HIS A 16 9.42 -20.22 31.97
C HIS A 16 10.00 -20.48 30.58
N ASP A 17 10.52 -21.68 30.33
CA ASP A 17 11.06 -22.06 29.03
C ASP A 17 9.96 -22.22 27.97
N TYR A 18 8.82 -22.84 28.33
CA TYR A 18 7.66 -22.94 27.44
C TYR A 18 7.09 -21.57 27.05
N LYS A 19 6.96 -20.63 27.99
CA LYS A 19 6.51 -19.26 27.68
C LYS A 19 7.49 -18.54 26.75
N ARG A 20 8.80 -18.74 26.95
CA ARG A 20 9.84 -18.13 26.12
C ARG A 20 9.87 -18.71 24.71
N GLN A 21 9.80 -20.03 24.57
CA GLN A 21 9.75 -20.71 23.28
C GLN A 21 8.47 -20.36 22.51
N TRP A 22 7.33 -20.29 23.19
CA TRP A 22 6.06 -19.84 22.60
C TRP A 22 6.15 -18.39 22.12
N LEU A 23 6.71 -17.48 22.93
CA LEU A 23 6.90 -16.09 22.56
C LEU A 23 7.84 -15.93 21.35
N ILE A 24 8.97 -16.65 21.32
CA ILE A 24 9.90 -16.63 20.18
C ILE A 24 9.21 -17.14 18.91
N LYS A 25 8.50 -18.27 19.00
CA LYS A 25 7.76 -18.84 17.87
C LYS A 25 6.68 -17.88 17.35
N TRP A 26 5.94 -17.25 18.26
CA TRP A 26 4.90 -16.27 17.94
C TRP A 26 5.48 -15.05 17.23
N VAL A 27 6.56 -14.45 17.75
CA VAL A 27 7.27 -13.33 17.11
C VAL A 27 7.74 -13.70 15.71
N LEU A 28 8.33 -14.90 15.53
CA LEU A 28 8.80 -15.36 14.23
C LEU A 28 7.64 -15.59 13.23
N GLU A 29 6.51 -16.12 13.67
CA GLU A 29 5.34 -16.36 12.80
C GLU A 29 4.63 -15.06 12.41
N VAL A 30 4.46 -14.14 13.36
CA VAL A 30 3.92 -12.81 13.14
C VAL A 30 4.78 -12.03 12.14
N ASN A 31 6.10 -12.01 12.34
CA ASN A 31 7.02 -11.32 11.44
C ASN A 31 6.97 -11.93 10.03
N LYS A 32 6.85 -13.26 9.90
CA LYS A 32 6.73 -13.91 8.58
C LYS A 32 5.46 -13.51 7.83
N ARG A 33 4.31 -13.46 8.51
CA ARG A 33 3.05 -13.02 7.89
C ARG A 33 3.11 -11.56 7.49
N PHE A 34 3.57 -10.68 8.39
CA PHE A 34 3.73 -9.26 8.07
C PHE A 34 4.67 -9.03 6.87
N VAL A 35 5.80 -9.74 6.81
CA VAL A 35 6.72 -9.62 5.68
C VAL A 35 6.10 -10.15 4.38
N ASN A 36 5.48 -11.33 4.40
CA ASN A 36 5.00 -12.00 3.19
C ASN A 36 3.67 -11.44 2.66
N ASP A 37 2.77 -11.07 3.56
CA ASP A 37 1.41 -10.67 3.19
C ASP A 37 1.31 -9.15 2.97
N LEU A 38 2.30 -8.39 3.42
CA LEU A 38 2.29 -6.94 3.35
C LEU A 38 3.56 -6.34 2.73
N LEU A 39 4.74 -6.56 3.32
CA LEU A 39 5.96 -5.87 2.85
C LEU A 39 6.39 -6.28 1.44
N LYS A 40 6.43 -7.58 1.14
CA LYS A 40 6.80 -8.08 -0.20
C LYS A 40 5.81 -7.62 -1.27
N PRO A 41 4.48 -7.81 -1.12
CA PRO A 41 3.51 -7.29 -2.07
C PRO A 41 3.61 -5.78 -2.28
N TRP A 42 3.87 -5.01 -1.21
CA TRP A 42 4.06 -3.56 -1.33
C TRP A 42 5.29 -3.22 -2.17
N VAL A 43 6.42 -3.89 -1.95
CA VAL A 43 7.66 -3.69 -2.72
C VAL A 43 7.47 -4.08 -4.18
N ASP A 44 6.80 -5.19 -4.44
CA ASP A 44 6.54 -5.68 -5.80
C ASP A 44 5.60 -4.74 -6.54
N LEU A 45 4.56 -4.23 -5.88
CA LEU A 45 3.70 -3.18 -6.42
C LEU A 45 4.51 -1.91 -6.72
N ASN A 46 5.34 -1.44 -5.78
CA ASN A 46 6.15 -0.23 -5.97
C ASN A 46 7.06 -0.34 -7.21
N LYS A 47 7.64 -1.51 -7.48
CA LYS A 47 8.42 -1.77 -8.70
C LYS A 47 7.54 -1.79 -9.95
N LEU A 48 6.39 -2.45 -9.89
CA LEU A 48 5.45 -2.52 -11.01
C LEU A 48 4.98 -1.11 -11.44
N LEU A 49 4.75 -0.22 -10.47
CA LEU A 49 4.33 1.17 -10.74
C LEU A 49 5.38 1.99 -11.52
N LEU A 50 6.66 1.60 -11.47
CA LEU A 50 7.72 2.27 -12.22
C LEU A 50 7.76 1.87 -13.70
N VAL A 51 7.01 0.86 -14.11
CA VAL A 51 6.91 0.48 -15.51
C VAL A 51 5.83 1.31 -16.19
N SER A 52 6.14 1.86 -17.37
CA SER A 52 5.26 2.70 -18.17
C SER A 52 4.16 1.89 -18.86
N TYR A 53 3.37 1.14 -18.09
CA TYR A 53 2.23 0.40 -18.61
C TYR A 53 1.00 1.29 -18.75
N ALA A 54 0.27 1.09 -19.85
CA ALA A 54 -1.12 1.53 -19.98
C ALA A 54 -1.97 0.60 -19.14
N VAL A 55 -2.78 1.17 -18.24
CA VAL A 55 -3.59 0.40 -17.30
C VAL A 55 -5.00 0.97 -17.22
N GLN A 56 -5.98 0.08 -17.13
CA GLN A 56 -7.36 0.46 -16.92
C GLN A 56 -7.52 0.97 -15.47
N PRO A 57 -8.08 2.18 -15.25
CA PRO A 57 -8.00 2.86 -13.96
C PRO A 57 -8.60 2.06 -12.81
N GLY A 58 -9.76 1.41 -13.00
CA GLY A 58 -10.44 0.65 -11.95
C GLY A 58 -10.21 -0.86 -12.00
N LEU A 59 -9.65 -1.40 -13.09
CA LEU A 59 -9.60 -2.84 -13.34
C LEU A 59 -8.25 -3.26 -13.93
N SER A 60 -7.25 -3.36 -13.07
CA SER A 60 -5.91 -3.82 -13.46
C SER A 60 -5.29 -4.68 -12.37
N GLU A 61 -4.19 -5.35 -12.73
CA GLU A 61 -3.36 -6.05 -11.74
C GLU A 61 -2.87 -5.09 -10.64
N ILE A 62 -2.62 -3.83 -10.99
CA ILE A 62 -2.24 -2.77 -10.06
C ILE A 62 -3.36 -2.50 -9.05
N THR A 63 -4.62 -2.30 -9.49
CA THR A 63 -5.73 -2.07 -8.55
C THR A 63 -5.99 -3.30 -7.68
N ARG A 64 -5.85 -4.50 -8.24
CA ARG A 64 -5.96 -5.76 -7.50
C ARG A 64 -4.90 -5.90 -6.40
N ALA A 65 -3.63 -5.62 -6.73
CA ALA A 65 -2.53 -5.65 -5.78
C ALA A 65 -2.71 -4.60 -4.67
N ALA A 66 -3.06 -3.36 -5.02
CA ALA A 66 -3.32 -2.30 -4.05
C ALA A 66 -4.49 -2.64 -3.12
N GLY A 67 -5.60 -3.14 -3.68
CA GLY A 67 -6.75 -3.58 -2.88
C GLY A 67 -6.41 -4.74 -1.93
N SER A 68 -5.60 -5.69 -2.37
CA SER A 68 -5.13 -6.80 -1.52
C SER A 68 -4.29 -6.29 -0.35
N ILE A 69 -3.39 -5.34 -0.60
CA ILE A 69 -2.59 -4.68 0.45
C ILE A 69 -3.48 -3.87 1.41
N ALA A 70 -4.46 -3.12 0.90
CA ALA A 70 -5.40 -2.36 1.74
C ALA A 70 -6.18 -3.30 2.68
N VAL A 71 -6.63 -4.44 2.17
CA VAL A 71 -7.28 -5.49 2.96
C VAL A 71 -6.32 -6.06 4.00
N ALA A 72 -5.07 -6.37 3.64
CA ALA A 72 -4.09 -6.85 4.61
C ALA A 72 -3.88 -5.83 5.73
N LEU A 73 -3.67 -4.56 5.40
CA LEU A 73 -3.50 -3.45 6.34
C LEU A 73 -4.67 -3.28 7.30
N ARG A 74 -5.90 -3.40 6.79
CA ARG A 74 -7.12 -3.37 7.60
C ARG A 74 -7.13 -4.43 8.70
N HIS A 75 -6.57 -5.61 8.43
CA HIS A 75 -6.58 -6.76 9.34
C HIS A 75 -5.28 -6.91 10.15
N VAL A 76 -4.33 -5.97 10.05
CA VAL A 76 -3.05 -6.08 10.78
C VAL A 76 -3.28 -6.16 12.29
N ASN A 77 -4.21 -5.38 12.85
CA ASN A 77 -4.53 -5.45 14.28
C ASN A 77 -4.93 -6.87 14.73
N GLU A 78 -5.80 -7.55 13.96
CA GLU A 78 -6.23 -8.92 14.21
C GLU A 78 -5.08 -9.91 14.05
N GLN A 79 -4.22 -9.73 13.04
CA GLN A 79 -3.06 -10.58 12.79
C GLN A 79 -2.00 -10.48 13.90
N LEU A 80 -1.91 -9.32 14.56
CA LEU A 80 -0.98 -9.05 15.65
C LEU A 80 -1.58 -9.32 17.04
N ASP A 81 -2.78 -9.93 17.11
CA ASP A 81 -3.55 -10.14 18.34
C ASP A 81 -3.68 -8.86 19.19
N ASP A 82 -3.85 -7.71 18.52
CA ASP A 82 -4.03 -6.42 19.15
C ASP A 82 -5.49 -6.16 19.49
N LYS A 83 -5.76 -5.94 20.78
CA LYS A 83 -7.10 -5.62 21.31
C LYS A 83 -7.40 -4.12 21.35
N THR A 84 -6.48 -3.28 20.90
CA THR A 84 -6.68 -1.84 20.77
C THR A 84 -7.89 -1.58 19.87
N SER A 85 -8.82 -0.77 20.34
CA SER A 85 -10.02 -0.49 19.57
C SER A 85 -9.69 0.33 18.32
N ASN A 86 -10.52 0.18 17.28
CA ASN A 86 -10.39 0.98 16.06
C ASN A 86 -10.34 2.49 16.35
N LYS A 87 -11.13 2.97 17.32
CA LYS A 87 -11.15 4.37 17.72
C LYS A 87 -9.81 4.85 18.30
N GLU A 88 -9.17 4.02 19.11
CA GLU A 88 -7.85 4.31 19.68
C GLU A 88 -6.76 4.29 18.60
N LEU A 89 -6.80 3.29 17.71
CA LEU A 89 -5.88 3.22 16.57
C LEU A 89 -6.03 4.43 15.64
N ASP A 90 -7.26 4.85 15.35
CA ASP A 90 -7.54 6.02 14.50
C ASP A 90 -7.04 7.33 15.16
N ALA A 91 -7.05 7.41 16.49
CA ALA A 91 -6.49 8.55 17.23
C ALA A 91 -4.95 8.58 17.19
N LEU A 92 -4.29 7.42 17.13
CA LEU A 92 -2.83 7.31 17.03
C LEU A 92 -2.32 7.49 15.59
N CYS A 93 -3.06 6.96 14.62
CA CYS A 93 -2.75 7.04 13.20
C CYS A 93 -4.04 7.16 12.38
N PRO A 94 -4.48 8.38 12.02
CA PRO A 94 -5.72 8.59 11.28
C PRO A 94 -5.76 7.86 9.92
N LEU A 95 -4.60 7.62 9.30
CA LEU A 95 -4.49 6.91 8.02
C LEU A 95 -4.93 5.44 8.10
N ILE A 96 -4.98 4.85 9.30
CA ILE A 96 -5.56 3.51 9.49
C ILE A 96 -7.03 3.48 9.09
N SER A 97 -7.80 4.52 9.43
CA SER A 97 -9.21 4.62 9.04
C SER A 97 -9.37 4.66 7.51
N VAL A 98 -8.49 5.39 6.82
CA VAL A 98 -8.45 5.46 5.34
C VAL A 98 -8.19 4.08 4.73
N MET A 99 -7.20 3.34 5.26
CA MET A 99 -6.89 1.99 4.78
C MET A 99 -8.01 0.98 5.07
N ARG A 100 -8.69 1.12 6.21
CA ARG A 100 -9.87 0.32 6.54
C ARG A 100 -11.00 0.56 5.55
N ASP A 101 -11.26 1.84 5.23
CA ASP A 101 -12.30 2.24 4.28
C ASP A 101 -11.97 1.80 2.85
N ALA A 102 -10.71 1.92 2.42
CA ALA A 102 -10.22 1.40 1.14
C ALA A 102 -10.35 -0.13 1.06
N GLY A 103 -9.96 -0.85 2.12
CA GLY A 103 -10.09 -2.31 2.20
C GLY A 103 -11.53 -2.81 2.19
N ASP A 104 -12.43 -2.12 2.92
CA ASP A 104 -13.87 -2.41 2.90
C ASP A 104 -14.48 -2.14 1.52
N PHE A 105 -14.16 -1.00 0.91
CA PHE A 105 -14.65 -0.66 -0.43
C PHE A 105 -14.15 -1.66 -1.47
N TYR A 106 -12.88 -2.08 -1.41
CA TYR A 106 -12.35 -3.08 -2.34
C TYR A 106 -13.08 -4.43 -2.24
N LYS A 107 -13.45 -4.86 -1.02
CA LYS A 107 -14.18 -6.12 -0.80
C LYS A 107 -15.66 -6.06 -1.18
N HIS A 108 -16.31 -4.93 -0.91
CA HIS A 108 -17.76 -4.82 -0.95
C HIS A 108 -18.29 -3.90 -2.05
N GLY A 109 -17.41 -3.17 -2.73
CA GLY A 109 -17.77 -2.08 -3.62
C GLY A 109 -18.29 -0.87 -2.83
N ARG A 110 -19.32 -0.22 -3.37
CA ARG A 110 -19.95 0.94 -2.74
C ARG A 110 -20.49 0.59 -1.35
N LEU A 111 -20.10 1.39 -0.35
CA LEU A 111 -20.54 1.24 1.03
C LEU A 111 -21.81 2.05 1.30
N ASP A 112 -22.62 1.57 2.25
CA ASP A 112 -23.85 2.27 2.69
C ASP A 112 -23.54 3.65 3.26
N LYS A 113 -22.48 3.75 4.07
CA LYS A 113 -21.99 5.02 4.59
C LYS A 113 -21.11 5.68 3.55
N THR A 114 -21.70 6.56 2.74
CA THR A 114 -21.05 7.20 1.58
C THR A 114 -19.78 7.97 1.90
N SER A 115 -19.65 8.53 3.10
CA SER A 115 -18.43 9.24 3.54
C SER A 115 -17.20 8.33 3.70
N ARG A 116 -17.42 7.01 3.74
CA ARG A 116 -16.38 5.97 3.78
C ARG A 116 -16.04 5.41 2.39
N ASN A 117 -16.73 5.84 1.34
CA ASN A 117 -16.40 5.36 0.00
C ASN A 117 -14.98 5.80 -0.36
N CYS A 118 -14.18 4.83 -0.81
CA CYS A 118 -12.77 5.04 -1.12
C CYS A 118 -12.34 4.15 -2.30
N PRO A 119 -12.85 4.40 -3.52
CA PRO A 119 -12.42 3.66 -4.70
C PRO A 119 -10.91 3.78 -4.92
N ILE A 120 -10.33 2.70 -5.40
CA ILE A 120 -8.92 2.60 -5.78
C ILE A 120 -8.86 2.73 -7.30
N VAL A 121 -8.17 3.76 -7.77
CA VAL A 121 -7.99 4.01 -9.22
C VAL A 121 -6.52 4.23 -9.56
N VAL A 122 -6.13 3.98 -10.80
CA VAL A 122 -4.76 4.20 -11.28
C VAL A 122 -4.74 5.29 -12.33
N LYS A 123 -3.77 6.20 -12.22
CA LYS A 123 -3.49 7.20 -13.25
C LYS A 123 -2.00 7.13 -13.62
N SER A 124 -1.67 7.19 -14.91
CA SER A 124 -0.28 7.28 -15.35
C SER A 124 0.21 8.72 -15.19
N ALA A 125 1.28 8.90 -14.42
CA ALA A 125 1.83 10.21 -14.11
C ALA A 125 3.01 10.55 -15.01
N PHE A 126 2.99 11.77 -15.54
CA PHE A 126 4.07 12.33 -16.32
C PHE A 126 4.48 13.68 -15.75
N GLU A 127 5.77 13.96 -15.80
CA GLU A 127 6.29 15.31 -15.65
C GLU A 127 6.51 15.94 -17.01
N ILE A 128 6.33 17.25 -17.07
CA ILE A 128 6.47 18.03 -18.28
C ILE A 128 7.49 19.13 -18.05
N ASP A 129 8.45 19.23 -18.98
CA ASP A 129 9.47 20.27 -18.95
C ASP A 129 8.98 21.59 -19.58
N THR A 130 9.86 22.59 -19.60
CA THR A 130 9.54 23.92 -20.16
C THR A 130 9.39 23.94 -21.68
N VAL A 131 9.82 22.90 -22.39
CA VAL A 131 9.74 22.78 -23.86
C VAL A 131 8.66 21.81 -24.33
N GLY A 132 7.87 21.25 -23.40
CA GLY A 132 6.78 20.32 -23.70
C GLY A 132 7.23 18.86 -23.86
N GLY A 133 8.42 18.51 -23.41
CA GLY A 133 8.87 17.13 -23.27
C GLY A 133 8.18 16.42 -22.11
N PHE A 134 8.05 15.09 -22.21
CA PHE A 134 7.36 14.24 -21.25
C PHE A 134 8.33 13.25 -20.61
N ARG A 135 8.29 13.16 -19.27
CA ARG A 135 8.98 12.13 -18.50
C ARG A 135 7.94 11.30 -17.77
N PHE A 136 7.87 10.00 -18.06
CA PHE A 136 7.05 9.10 -17.26
C PHE A 136 7.61 9.03 -15.84
N LEU A 137 6.79 9.32 -14.85
CA LEU A 137 7.17 9.27 -13.44
C LEU A 137 6.88 7.89 -12.88
N ARG A 138 5.61 7.49 -12.93
CA ARG A 138 5.09 6.21 -12.43
C ARG A 138 3.60 6.11 -12.72
N ASN A 139 3.04 4.93 -12.56
CA ASN A 139 1.62 4.77 -12.32
C ASN A 139 1.32 5.12 -10.86
N ILE A 140 0.39 6.05 -10.61
CA ILE A 140 -0.03 6.44 -9.27
C ILE A 140 -1.35 5.73 -8.96
N VAL A 141 -1.37 5.00 -7.86
CA VAL A 141 -2.59 4.44 -7.30
C VAL A 141 -3.20 5.49 -6.36
N TYR A 142 -4.38 5.97 -6.71
CA TYR A 142 -5.15 6.92 -5.91
C TYR A 142 -6.22 6.22 -5.09
N LEU A 143 -6.30 6.61 -3.83
CA LEU A 143 -7.47 6.42 -2.97
C LEU A 143 -8.37 7.65 -3.14
N GLN A 144 -9.50 7.50 -3.82
CA GLN A 144 -10.43 8.62 -4.00
C GLN A 144 -11.39 8.70 -2.80
N HIS A 145 -10.86 9.07 -1.64
CA HIS A 145 -11.62 9.00 -0.40
C HIS A 145 -12.67 10.11 -0.35
N ALA A 146 -13.95 9.75 -0.15
CA ALA A 146 -15.07 10.69 -0.18
C ALA A 146 -14.93 11.87 0.82
N THR A 147 -14.24 11.64 1.94
CA THR A 147 -13.99 12.68 2.96
C THR A 147 -12.66 13.42 2.77
N TYR A 148 -11.62 12.78 2.24
CA TYR A 148 -10.24 13.31 2.24
C TYR A 148 -9.72 13.69 0.84
N GLY A 149 -10.50 13.40 -0.21
CA GLY A 149 -10.09 13.60 -1.60
C GLY A 149 -9.16 12.49 -2.09
N ASP A 150 -8.47 12.79 -3.18
CA ASP A 150 -7.50 11.91 -3.82
C ASP A 150 -6.22 11.83 -2.95
N MET A 151 -5.84 10.62 -2.55
CA MET A 151 -4.61 10.37 -1.78
C MET A 151 -3.73 9.33 -2.49
N ASP A 152 -2.41 9.49 -2.44
CA ASP A 152 -1.47 8.50 -2.99
C ASP A 152 -1.42 7.25 -2.12
N PHE A 153 -1.97 6.14 -2.62
CA PHE A 153 -2.04 4.87 -1.90
C PHE A 153 -0.67 4.40 -1.41
N MET A 154 0.39 4.56 -2.21
CA MET A 154 1.73 4.09 -1.83
C MET A 154 2.28 4.87 -0.65
N GLN A 155 2.03 6.19 -0.62
CA GLN A 155 2.43 7.02 0.51
C GLN A 155 1.62 6.68 1.76
N VAL A 156 0.29 6.64 1.66
CA VAL A 156 -0.60 6.33 2.79
C VAL A 156 -0.29 4.94 3.36
N SER A 157 -0.15 3.93 2.49
CA SER A 157 0.13 2.56 2.94
C SER A 157 1.51 2.44 3.57
N ARG A 158 2.53 3.14 3.04
CA ARG A 158 3.85 3.19 3.66
C ARG A 158 3.80 3.76 5.07
N ASP A 159 3.08 4.85 5.27
CA ASP A 159 3.03 5.51 6.57
C ASP A 159 2.25 4.67 7.59
N VAL A 160 1.21 3.94 7.16
CA VAL A 160 0.51 2.95 7.99
C VAL A 160 1.39 1.74 8.32
N ILE A 161 2.17 1.23 7.36
CA ILE A 161 3.12 0.14 7.61
C ILE A 161 4.18 0.58 8.64
N LYS A 162 4.75 1.77 8.46
CA LYS A 162 5.73 2.35 9.40
C LYS A 162 5.14 2.47 10.80
N PHE A 163 3.91 2.98 10.91
CA PHE A 163 3.19 3.02 12.18
C PHE A 163 3.15 1.63 12.83
N TRP A 164 2.76 0.57 12.11
CA TRP A 164 2.69 -0.78 12.69
C TRP A 164 4.06 -1.33 13.11
N VAL A 165 5.09 -1.10 12.30
CA VAL A 165 6.47 -1.49 12.65
C VAL A 165 6.90 -0.83 13.95
N ASP A 166 6.66 0.48 14.10
CA ASP A 166 7.06 1.25 15.27
C ASP A 166 6.19 0.96 16.50
N TYR A 167 4.88 0.83 16.31
CA TYR A 167 3.89 0.61 17.36
C TYR A 167 4.03 -0.79 17.97
N LYS A 168 4.31 -1.80 17.13
CA LYS A 168 4.44 -3.20 17.55
C LYS A 168 5.86 -3.70 17.70
N LYS A 169 6.85 -2.83 17.46
CA LYS A 169 8.29 -3.16 17.54
C LYS A 169 8.62 -4.38 16.69
N ILE A 170 8.07 -4.42 15.46
CA ILE A 170 8.33 -5.49 14.51
C ILE A 170 9.80 -5.37 14.08
N ASP A 171 10.58 -6.41 14.33
CA ASP A 171 12.00 -6.46 13.98
C ASP A 171 12.18 -6.67 12.47
N VAL A 172 12.09 -5.58 11.72
CA VAL A 172 12.30 -5.57 10.27
C VAL A 172 12.96 -4.27 9.85
N VAL A 173 14.00 -4.39 9.02
CA VAL A 173 14.62 -3.23 8.36
C VAL A 173 13.83 -2.94 7.09
N TRP A 174 12.99 -1.91 7.13
CA TRP A 174 12.16 -1.51 5.99
C TRP A 174 12.21 0.00 5.78
N ASP A 175 13.11 0.44 4.89
CA ASP A 175 13.30 1.85 4.53
C ASP A 175 13.00 2.12 3.05
N VAL A 176 11.96 1.46 2.53
CA VAL A 176 11.61 1.63 1.12
C VAL A 176 10.88 2.95 0.93
N VAL A 177 11.31 3.70 -0.08
CA VAL A 177 10.67 4.92 -0.53
C VAL A 177 9.73 4.65 -1.70
N VAL A 178 8.72 5.48 -1.83
CA VAL A 178 7.82 5.46 -2.98
C VAL A 178 8.64 5.78 -4.23
N GLY A 179 8.67 4.85 -5.19
CA GLY A 179 9.51 4.99 -6.37
C GLY A 179 8.97 6.07 -7.31
N VAL A 180 9.88 6.83 -7.92
CA VAL A 180 9.60 7.80 -9.00
C VAL A 180 10.72 7.67 -10.03
N ASN A 181 10.38 7.55 -11.30
CA ASN A 181 11.38 7.55 -12.37
C ASN A 181 11.98 8.95 -12.57
N ASN A 182 13.27 8.98 -12.85
CA ASN A 182 14.06 10.18 -13.13
C ASN A 182 14.70 10.14 -14.51
N GLY A 183 14.08 9.43 -15.45
CA GLY A 183 14.56 9.27 -16.83
C GLY A 183 14.63 10.59 -17.60
N SER A 184 14.99 10.50 -18.88
CA SER A 184 15.02 11.67 -19.78
C SER A 184 13.62 12.08 -20.22
N PHE A 185 13.45 13.37 -20.51
CA PHE A 185 12.26 13.87 -21.20
C PHE A 185 12.29 13.42 -22.66
N LEU A 186 11.13 12.98 -23.14
CA LEU A 186 10.91 12.53 -24.51
C LEU A 186 9.91 13.45 -25.21
N PRO A 187 9.98 13.59 -26.53
CA PRO A 187 9.03 14.43 -27.27
C PRO A 187 7.58 13.88 -27.27
N LYS A 188 7.37 12.64 -26.85
CA LYS A 188 6.06 11.98 -26.77
C LYS A 188 5.93 11.19 -25.48
N ALA A 189 4.71 11.08 -24.97
CA ALA A 189 4.37 10.20 -23.86
C ALA A 189 4.14 8.77 -24.37
N PHE A 190 4.84 7.80 -23.79
CA PHE A 190 4.73 6.39 -24.18
C PHE A 190 4.16 5.56 -23.04
N LEU A 191 3.22 4.69 -23.38
CA LEU A 191 2.76 3.63 -22.49
C LEU A 191 2.75 2.29 -23.24
N THR A 192 3.03 1.21 -22.55
CA THR A 192 3.05 -0.14 -23.10
C THR A 192 1.80 -0.88 -22.66
N PHE A 193 1.11 -1.55 -23.56
CA PHE A 193 -0.01 -2.40 -23.19
C PHE A 193 0.46 -3.85 -23.07
N ASP A 194 0.26 -4.41 -21.88
CA ASP A 194 0.60 -5.79 -21.56
C ASP A 194 -0.62 -6.48 -20.94
N GLN A 195 -1.13 -7.50 -21.63
CA GLN A 195 -2.33 -8.23 -21.24
C GLN A 195 -2.18 -8.94 -19.88
N ARG A 196 -0.94 -9.20 -19.42
CA ARG A 196 -0.69 -9.79 -18.11
C ARG A 196 -1.09 -8.87 -16.96
N TYR A 197 -1.00 -7.55 -17.17
CA TYR A 197 -1.27 -6.55 -16.15
C TYR A 197 -2.59 -5.81 -16.38
N CYS A 198 -3.14 -5.91 -17.59
CA CYS A 198 -4.39 -5.30 -17.97
C CYS A 198 -5.10 -6.14 -19.02
N ALA A 199 -6.14 -6.90 -18.63
CA ALA A 199 -6.83 -7.82 -19.53
C ALA A 199 -7.50 -7.11 -20.71
N ASN A 200 -7.87 -5.84 -20.53
CA ASN A 200 -8.53 -5.04 -21.54
C ASN A 200 -8.09 -3.57 -21.44
N MET A 201 -8.09 -2.85 -22.56
CA MET A 201 -7.69 -1.44 -22.62
C MET A 201 -8.73 -0.64 -23.39
N HIS A 202 -9.72 -0.12 -22.66
CA HIS A 202 -10.77 0.75 -23.22
C HIS A 202 -10.67 2.20 -22.73
N GLU A 203 -10.01 2.40 -21.60
CA GLU A 203 -9.78 3.70 -21.00
C GLU A 203 -8.48 3.66 -20.21
N PHE A 204 -7.87 4.83 -20.06
CA PHE A 204 -6.76 5.09 -19.16
C PHE A 204 -6.89 6.53 -18.69
N THR A 205 -6.26 6.86 -17.57
CA THR A 205 -6.26 8.22 -17.03
C THR A 205 -4.83 8.70 -16.88
N LEU A 206 -4.58 9.93 -17.32
CA LEU A 206 -3.29 10.58 -17.20
C LEU A 206 -3.35 11.66 -16.13
N CYS A 207 -2.22 11.94 -15.52
CA CYS A 207 -2.01 13.14 -14.72
C CYS A 207 -0.64 13.71 -15.07
N PHE A 208 -0.58 15.04 -15.10
CA PHE A 208 0.61 15.77 -15.52
C PHE A 208 1.08 16.67 -14.39
N PHE A 209 2.39 16.75 -14.26
CA PHE A 209 3.07 17.53 -13.24
C PHE A 209 4.12 18.44 -13.87
N LYS A 210 4.42 19.55 -13.19
CA LYS A 210 5.55 20.42 -13.51
C LYS A 210 6.43 20.58 -12.28
N ASP A 211 7.74 20.64 -12.48
CA ASP A 211 8.68 21.03 -11.43
C ASP A 211 8.60 22.54 -11.22
N VAL A 212 8.16 22.97 -10.03
CA VAL A 212 8.09 24.37 -9.63
C VAL A 212 9.37 24.84 -8.91
N GLY A 213 10.39 23.98 -8.86
CA GLY A 213 11.70 24.23 -8.29
C GLY A 213 12.02 23.29 -7.14
N GLY A 214 13.30 22.90 -7.05
CA GLY A 214 13.78 22.02 -5.97
C GLY A 214 13.25 20.59 -6.04
N GLY A 215 12.74 20.15 -7.19
CA GLY A 215 12.13 18.84 -7.38
C GLY A 215 10.71 18.73 -6.83
N VAL A 216 10.07 19.87 -6.55
CA VAL A 216 8.67 19.92 -6.11
C VAL A 216 7.78 19.86 -7.34
N LEU A 217 6.98 18.80 -7.44
CA LEU A 217 6.06 18.59 -8.55
C LEU A 217 4.65 19.06 -8.19
N GLU A 218 4.07 19.93 -9.01
CA GLU A 218 2.69 20.39 -8.88
C GLU A 218 1.81 19.91 -10.05
N PRO A 219 0.53 19.56 -9.82
CA PRO A 219 -0.39 19.22 -10.89
C PRO A 219 -0.50 20.34 -11.94
N SER A 220 -0.57 19.96 -13.21
CA SER A 220 -0.70 20.90 -14.33
C SER A 220 -1.87 20.49 -15.23
N ASP A 221 -2.90 21.34 -15.30
CA ASP A 221 -4.15 21.13 -16.07
C ASP A 221 -4.03 21.41 -17.57
N THR A 222 -2.81 21.44 -18.07
CA THR A 222 -2.47 21.97 -19.39
C THR A 222 -3.06 21.15 -20.55
N ASP A 223 -3.67 21.87 -21.50
CA ASP A 223 -4.11 21.39 -22.81
C ASP A 223 -2.90 21.07 -23.71
N PHE A 224 -2.29 19.90 -23.53
CA PHE A 224 -1.23 19.43 -24.41
C PHE A 224 -1.78 18.62 -25.58
N ASN A 225 -1.30 18.92 -26.78
CA ASN A 225 -1.33 17.98 -27.89
C ASN A 225 -0.30 16.89 -27.59
N PHE A 226 -0.70 15.83 -26.88
CA PHE A 226 0.15 14.66 -26.69
C PHE A 226 -0.23 13.56 -27.68
N GLU A 227 0.78 12.90 -28.23
CA GLU A 227 0.60 11.67 -28.99
C GLU A 227 0.94 10.51 -28.07
N LEU A 228 -0.09 9.80 -27.60
CA LEU A 228 0.09 8.57 -26.85
C LEU A 228 0.29 7.42 -27.84
N LYS A 229 1.44 6.77 -27.75
CA LYS A 229 1.66 5.50 -28.45
C LYS A 229 1.53 4.35 -27.47
N ILE A 230 0.54 3.50 -27.71
CA ILE A 230 0.40 2.20 -27.04
C ILE A 230 1.19 1.16 -27.84
N LEU A 231 2.22 0.61 -27.22
CA LEU A 231 3.01 -0.47 -27.82
C LEU A 231 2.47 -1.82 -27.36
N PRO A 232 2.16 -2.77 -28.26
CA PRO A 232 1.97 -4.15 -27.87
C PRO A 232 3.31 -4.74 -27.40
N VAL A 233 3.26 -5.59 -26.37
CA VAL A 233 4.40 -6.43 -25.95
C VAL A 233 4.50 -7.66 -26.84
#